data_AF-A0A813FQC8-F1
#
_entry.id   AF-A0A813FQC8-F1
#
_cell.length_a   1.000
_cell.length_b   1.000
_cell.length_c   1.000
_cell.angle_alpha   90.00
_cell.angle_beta   90.00
_cell.angle_gamma   90.00
#
_symmetry.space_group_name_H-M   'P 1'
#
loop_
_entity.id
_entity.type
_entity.pdbx_description
1 polymer ?
#
loop_
_entity_poly.entity_id
_entity_poly.type
_entity_poly.pdbx_seq_one_letter_code
_entity_poly.pdbx_strand_id
1 'polypeptide(L)'
;MDFLQQLREVSSRRQQYAEQNRAATALIEEFHKKCLLAAQKGETECRYEDSMFYYIGNFLNDKSLLLLDKKLQETFGPNSRSWVSLSDGRRGIVLTASWSEALRRAVQQSNVPRSNLISQCPVCLCRAEVVALTPCGHVLCVTCSTNFHRGATCPVCREPVAGMQNLFS
;
A
#
# COMPACT_ATOMS: atom_id res chain seq x y z
N MET A 1 -17.10 13.07 -47.09
CA MET A 1 -16.74 12.20 -45.95
C MET A 1 -17.95 11.34 -45.64
N ASP A 2 -17.80 10.01 -45.75
CA ASP A 2 -18.88 9.04 -45.55
C ASP A 2 -19.20 8.86 -44.06
N PHE A 3 -20.48 8.79 -43.71
CA PHE A 3 -20.96 8.62 -42.32
C PHE A 3 -20.44 7.32 -41.70
N LEU A 4 -20.35 6.24 -42.49
CA LEU A 4 -19.82 4.96 -42.02
C LEU A 4 -18.32 5.05 -41.69
N GLN A 5 -17.57 5.88 -42.41
CA GLN A 5 -16.16 6.14 -42.12
C GLN A 5 -16.00 6.84 -40.76
N GLN A 6 -16.84 7.85 -40.48
CA GLN A 6 -16.82 8.55 -39.19
C GLN A 6 -17.14 7.62 -38.01
N LEU A 7 -18.12 6.72 -38.15
CA LEU A 7 -18.45 5.75 -37.09
C LEU A 7 -17.32 4.78 -36.78
N ARG A 8 -16.61 4.29 -37.82
CA ARG A 8 -15.44 3.40 -37.63
C ARG A 8 -14.32 4.11 -36.89
N GLU A 9 -14.03 5.36 -37.25
CA GLU A 9 -13.01 6.19 -36.58
C GLU A 9 -13.35 6.48 -35.11
N VAL A 10 -14.62 6.70 -34.77
CA VAL A 10 -15.06 6.89 -33.38
C VAL A 10 -14.94 5.59 -32.59
N SER A 11 -15.33 4.46 -33.17
CA SER A 11 -15.23 3.14 -32.52
C SER A 11 -13.78 2.76 -32.23
N SER A 12 -12.89 2.92 -33.21
CA SER A 12 -11.45 2.65 -33.06
C SER A 12 -10.80 3.52 -31.97
N ARG A 13 -11.13 4.82 -31.92
CA ARG A 13 -10.66 5.71 -30.83
C ARG A 13 -11.14 5.27 -29.45
N ARG A 14 -12.38 4.81 -29.32
CA ARG A 14 -12.91 4.28 -28.04
C ARG A 14 -12.18 3.00 -27.62
N GLN A 15 -11.92 2.09 -28.55
CA GLN A 15 -11.18 0.86 -28.27
C GLN A 15 -9.76 1.17 -27.78
N GLN A 16 -9.04 2.06 -28.48
CA GLN A 16 -7.70 2.48 -28.11
C GLN A 16 -7.67 3.12 -26.72
N TYR A 17 -8.62 4.01 -26.41
CA TYR A 17 -8.73 4.62 -25.08
C TYR A 17 -9.00 3.57 -23.99
N ALA A 18 -9.88 2.60 -24.25
CA ALA A 18 -10.19 1.54 -23.29
C ALA A 18 -9.00 0.60 -23.03
N GLU A 19 -8.17 0.35 -24.05
CA GLU A 19 -6.93 -0.41 -23.90
C GLU A 19 -5.89 0.38 -23.09
N GLN A 20 -5.70 1.66 -23.38
CA GLN A 20 -4.82 2.53 -22.60
C GLN A 20 -5.26 2.62 -21.14
N ASN A 21 -6.56 2.80 -20.88
CA ASN A 21 -7.09 2.85 -19.53
C ASN A 21 -6.88 1.53 -18.76
N ARG A 22 -7.00 0.39 -19.44
CA ARG A 22 -6.70 -0.93 -18.84
C ARG A 22 -5.22 -1.08 -18.49
N ALA A 23 -4.32 -0.72 -19.40
CA ALA A 23 -2.89 -0.75 -19.16
C ALA A 23 -2.47 0.17 -17.99
N ALA A 24 -3.00 1.40 -17.95
CA ALA A 24 -2.76 2.34 -16.87
C ALA A 24 -3.20 1.79 -15.50
N THR A 25 -4.39 1.20 -15.44
CA THR A 25 -4.91 0.59 -14.21
C THR A 25 -4.06 -0.59 -13.75
N ALA A 26 -3.68 -1.49 -14.65
CA ALA A 26 -2.83 -2.64 -14.30
C ALA A 26 -1.47 -2.21 -13.75
N LEU A 27 -0.85 -1.20 -14.37
CA LEU A 27 0.42 -0.64 -13.92
C LEU A 27 0.29 -0.01 -12.52
N ILE A 28 -0.79 0.72 -12.25
CA ILE A 28 -1.05 1.32 -10.93
C ILE A 28 -1.31 0.26 -9.87
N GLU A 29 -2.02 -0.82 -10.19
CA GLU A 29 -2.23 -1.93 -9.26
C GLU A 29 -0.91 -2.62 -8.89
N GLU A 30 -0.02 -2.83 -9.85
CA GLU A 30 1.32 -3.38 -9.58
C GLU A 30 2.14 -2.43 -8.71
N PHE A 31 2.12 -1.14 -9.04
CA PHE A 31 2.77 -0.11 -8.25
C PHE A 31 2.25 -0.07 -6.81
N HIS A 32 0.93 -0.13 -6.63
CA HIS A 32 0.28 -0.16 -5.32
C HIS A 32 0.75 -1.33 -4.47
N LYS A 33 0.83 -2.55 -5.03
CA LYS A 33 1.35 -3.72 -4.30
C LYS A 33 2.78 -3.48 -3.80
N LYS A 34 3.64 -2.89 -4.62
CA LYS A 34 5.02 -2.55 -4.21
C LYS A 34 5.05 -1.47 -3.13
N CYS A 35 4.22 -0.44 -3.23
CA CYS A 35 4.18 0.61 -2.22
C CYS A 35 3.61 0.15 -0.88
N LEU A 36 2.67 -0.81 -0.86
CA LEU A 36 2.23 -1.46 0.36
C LEU A 36 3.37 -2.18 1.07
N LEU A 37 4.23 -2.88 0.32
CA LEU A 37 5.41 -3.55 0.88
C LEU A 37 6.43 -2.54 1.43
N ALA A 38 6.67 -1.44 0.73
CA ALA A 38 7.55 -0.35 1.20
C ALA A 38 7.00 0.27 2.50
N ALA A 39 5.70 0.56 2.56
CA ALA A 39 5.04 1.09 3.75
C ALA A 39 5.12 0.12 4.94
N GLN A 40 4.95 -1.19 4.71
CA GLN A 40 5.12 -2.21 5.76
C GLN A 40 6.54 -2.25 6.34
N LYS A 41 7.56 -1.89 5.54
CA LYS A 41 8.94 -1.74 6.00
C LYS A 41 9.23 -0.41 6.69
N GLY A 42 8.23 0.49 6.75
CA GLY A 42 8.37 1.81 7.37
C GLY A 42 8.92 2.90 6.45
N GLU A 43 9.04 2.64 5.15
CA GLU A 43 9.44 3.63 4.16
C GLU A 43 8.36 4.73 4.03
N THR A 44 8.75 5.92 3.55
CA THR A 44 7.85 7.08 3.33
C THR A 44 7.70 7.43 1.85
N GLU A 45 8.43 6.71 1.01
CA GLU A 45 8.44 6.87 -0.43
C GLU A 45 8.49 5.48 -1.08
N CYS A 46 7.87 5.38 -2.24
CA CYS A 46 7.91 4.21 -3.09
C CYS A 46 8.28 4.67 -4.50
N ARG A 47 9.29 4.02 -5.08
CA ARG A 47 9.70 4.25 -6.46
C ARG A 47 9.58 2.96 -7.25
N TYR A 48 8.98 3.08 -8.43
CA TYR A 48 8.89 2.01 -9.41
C TYR A 48 9.47 2.48 -10.73
N GLU A 49 10.31 1.64 -11.30
CA GLU A 49 10.91 1.87 -12.59
C GLU A 49 10.75 0.59 -13.40
N ASP A 50 10.06 0.70 -14.53
CA ASP A 50 9.94 -0.39 -15.50
C ASP A 50 10.51 0.06 -16.84
N SER A 51 11.46 -0.74 -17.33
CA SER A 51 12.16 -0.57 -18.59
C SER A 51 11.81 -1.66 -19.61
N MET A 52 10.88 -2.57 -19.28
CA MET A 52 10.50 -3.68 -20.14
C MET A 52 9.43 -3.29 -21.17
N PHE A 53 9.84 -3.24 -22.44
CA PHE A 53 9.15 -2.64 -23.58
C PHE A 53 7.82 -3.28 -24.02
N TYR A 54 7.43 -4.44 -23.50
CA TYR A 54 6.37 -5.23 -24.12
C TYR A 54 4.95 -4.70 -23.91
N TYR A 55 4.68 -3.98 -22.81
CA TYR A 55 3.35 -3.41 -22.53
C TYR A 55 3.28 -1.89 -22.71
N ILE A 56 4.42 -1.21 -22.65
CA ILE A 56 4.48 0.25 -22.50
C ILE A 56 4.76 0.97 -23.84
N GLY A 57 5.31 0.29 -24.85
CA GLY A 57 5.70 0.92 -26.13
C GLY A 57 4.59 1.69 -26.85
N ASN A 58 3.35 1.19 -26.83
CA ASN A 58 2.18 1.88 -27.39
C ASN A 58 1.47 2.82 -26.39
N PHE A 59 1.85 2.73 -25.12
CA PHE A 59 1.26 3.47 -24.01
C PHE A 59 1.97 4.82 -23.77
N LEU A 60 3.24 5.00 -24.17
CA LEU A 60 3.99 6.24 -23.91
C LEU A 60 3.67 7.37 -24.89
N ASN A 61 2.49 7.97 -24.74
CA ASN A 61 2.19 9.28 -25.29
C ASN A 61 1.79 10.25 -24.16
N ASP A 62 1.84 11.56 -24.43
CA ASP A 62 1.56 12.59 -23.43
C ASP A 62 0.17 12.46 -22.79
N LYS A 63 -0.84 11.98 -23.54
CA LYS A 63 -2.20 11.79 -23.01
C LYS A 63 -2.27 10.62 -22.02
N SER A 64 -1.53 9.55 -22.29
CA SER A 64 -1.46 8.38 -21.42
C SER A 64 -0.68 8.69 -20.14
N LEU A 65 0.37 9.52 -20.21
CA LEU A 65 1.07 10.04 -19.02
C LEU A 65 0.14 10.90 -18.17
N LEU A 66 -0.64 11.80 -18.78
CA LEU A 66 -1.62 12.62 -18.05
C LEU A 66 -2.69 11.74 -17.37
N LEU A 67 -3.20 10.72 -18.07
CA LEU A 67 -4.15 9.77 -17.50
C LEU A 67 -3.55 9.00 -16.32
N LEU A 68 -2.29 8.58 -16.44
CA LEU A 68 -1.59 7.86 -15.41
C LEU A 68 -1.33 8.74 -14.18
N ASP A 69 -0.87 9.98 -14.39
CA ASP A 69 -0.63 10.95 -13.33
C ASP A 69 -1.92 11.26 -12.56
N LYS A 70 -3.03 11.44 -13.27
CA LYS A 70 -4.35 11.61 -12.66
C LYS A 70 -4.73 10.42 -11.77
N LYS A 71 -4.63 9.19 -12.29
CA LYS A 71 -4.98 7.98 -11.53
C LYS A 71 -4.04 7.74 -10.34
N LEU A 72 -2.76 8.06 -10.50
CA LEU A 72 -1.78 8.02 -9.41
C LEU A 72 -2.21 8.97 -8.30
N GLN A 73 -2.52 10.23 -8.63
CA GLN A 73 -2.95 11.21 -7.64
C GLN A 73 -4.26 10.81 -6.96
N GLU A 74 -5.21 10.22 -7.69
CA GLU A 74 -6.45 9.66 -7.12
C GLU A 74 -6.17 8.51 -6.12
N THR A 75 -5.12 7.72 -6.35
CA THR A 75 -4.82 6.52 -5.55
C THR A 75 -3.89 6.82 -4.37
N PHE A 76 -2.86 7.64 -4.58
CA PHE A 76 -1.77 7.88 -3.63
C PHE A 76 -1.71 9.32 -3.10
N GLY A 77 -2.54 10.22 -3.64
CA GLY A 77 -2.59 11.62 -3.25
C GLY A 77 -1.69 12.53 -4.10
N PRO A 78 -1.73 13.85 -3.84
CA PRO A 78 -1.16 14.87 -4.74
C PRO A 78 0.37 14.84 -4.87
N ASN A 79 1.07 14.09 -4.02
CA ASN A 79 2.53 13.99 -4.05
C ASN A 79 3.03 12.85 -4.95
N SER A 80 2.14 12.02 -5.50
CA SER A 80 2.53 11.00 -6.47
C SER A 80 2.70 11.60 -7.86
N ARG A 81 3.67 11.09 -8.61
CA ARG A 81 3.99 11.57 -9.97
C ARG A 81 4.37 10.42 -10.88
N SER A 82 4.15 10.62 -12.18
CA SER A 82 4.73 9.78 -13.23
C SER A 82 5.56 10.59 -14.22
N TRP A 83 6.65 10.00 -14.71
CA TRP A 83 7.43 10.55 -15.81
C TRP A 83 8.11 9.46 -16.62
N VAL A 84 8.63 9.83 -17.78
CA VAL A 84 9.40 8.93 -18.65
C VAL A 84 10.88 9.05 -18.30
N SER A 85 11.54 7.93 -18.01
CA SER A 85 13.00 7.89 -17.92
C SER A 85 13.60 7.49 -19.26
N LEU A 86 14.80 8.02 -19.53
CA LEU A 86 15.65 7.59 -20.64
C LEU A 86 16.92 7.03 -20.03
N SER A 87 17.09 5.71 -20.11
CA SER A 87 18.26 5.00 -19.60
C SER A 87 18.81 4.14 -20.74
N ASP A 88 20.07 4.34 -21.13
CA ASP A 88 20.75 3.58 -22.21
C ASP A 88 19.99 3.56 -23.55
N GLY A 89 19.40 4.69 -23.93
CA GLY A 89 18.60 4.81 -25.17
C GLY A 89 17.23 4.11 -25.09
N ARG A 90 16.87 3.56 -23.93
CA ARG A 90 15.58 2.93 -23.66
C ARG A 90 14.65 3.88 -22.91
N ARG A 91 13.42 4.01 -23.40
CA ARG A 91 12.33 4.70 -22.70
C ARG A 91 11.74 3.78 -21.64
N GLY A 92 11.79 4.18 -20.38
CA GLY A 92 11.12 3.55 -19.27
C GLY A 92 10.04 4.46 -18.67
N ILE A 93 9.22 3.91 -17.80
CA ILE A 93 8.30 4.71 -16.97
C ILE A 93 8.75 4.66 -15.52
N VAL A 94 8.73 5.83 -14.89
CA VAL A 94 9.00 5.97 -13.47
C VAL A 94 7.75 6.48 -12.78
N LEU A 95 7.35 5.78 -11.74
CA LEU A 95 6.26 6.17 -10.86
C LEU A 95 6.84 6.39 -9.47
N THR A 96 6.45 7.49 -8.84
CA THR A 96 6.73 7.72 -7.43
C THR A 96 5.48 8.08 -6.67
N ALA A 97 5.43 7.64 -5.42
CA ALA A 97 4.44 8.02 -4.45
C ALA A 97 5.18 8.28 -3.14
N SER A 98 4.87 9.40 -2.50
CA SER A 98 5.29 9.69 -1.15
C SER A 98 4.07 9.89 -0.27
N TRP A 99 4.15 9.38 0.95
CA TRP A 99 3.12 9.58 1.96
C TRP A 99 3.71 10.33 3.14
N SER A 100 2.91 11.20 3.73
CA SER A 100 3.38 12.03 4.83
C SER A 100 3.71 11.18 6.06
N GLU A 101 4.67 11.65 6.85
CA GLU A 101 4.99 11.04 8.13
C GLU A 101 3.80 11.10 9.10
N ALA A 102 2.88 12.05 8.91
CA ALA A 102 1.59 12.10 9.58
C ALA A 102 0.69 10.91 9.23
N LEU A 103 0.65 10.51 7.94
CA LEU A 103 -0.07 9.31 7.51
C LEU A 103 0.60 8.03 8.07
N ARG A 104 1.94 7.98 8.10
CA ARG A 104 2.68 6.88 8.74
C ARG A 104 2.31 6.75 10.22
N ARG A 105 2.26 7.87 10.95
CA ARG A 105 1.82 7.91 12.36
C ARG A 105 0.37 7.45 12.50
N ALA A 106 -0.53 7.88 11.62
CA ALA A 106 -1.93 7.46 11.66
C ALA A 106 -2.11 5.95 11.45
N VAL A 107 -1.39 5.35 10.48
CA VAL A 107 -1.42 3.90 10.21
C VAL A 107 -0.72 3.09 11.30
N GLN A 108 0.40 3.59 11.84
CA GLN A 108 1.04 2.97 13.00
C GLN A 108 0.12 3.02 14.23
N GLN A 109 -0.62 4.13 14.44
CA GLN A 109 -1.58 4.26 15.55
C GLN A 109 -2.85 3.42 15.37
N SER A 110 -3.23 3.01 14.15
CA SER A 110 -4.39 2.14 13.94
C SER A 110 -4.10 0.66 14.18
N ASN A 111 -2.84 0.23 14.03
CA ASN A 111 -2.43 -1.17 14.21
C ASN A 111 -1.96 -1.51 15.62
N VAL A 112 -1.80 -0.52 16.50
CA VAL A 112 -1.52 -0.77 17.92
C VAL A 112 -2.81 -1.22 18.58
N PRO A 113 -2.86 -2.43 19.17
CA PRO A 113 -4.05 -2.90 19.86
C PRO A 113 -4.38 -1.94 21.00
N ARG A 114 -5.66 -1.57 21.11
CA ARG A 114 -6.15 -0.56 22.06
C ARG A 114 -7.03 -1.24 23.10
N SER A 115 -6.89 -0.87 24.35
CA SER A 115 -7.76 -1.34 25.42
C SER A 115 -7.95 -0.21 26.42
N ASN A 116 -9.16 -0.06 26.92
CA ASN A 116 -9.46 0.81 28.07
C ASN A 116 -9.25 0.10 29.42
N LEU A 117 -8.90 -1.19 29.42
CA LEU A 117 -8.60 -1.94 30.64
C LEU A 117 -7.15 -1.69 31.07
N ILE A 118 -6.98 -1.11 32.25
CA ILE A 118 -5.66 -0.90 32.86
C ILE A 118 -5.39 -2.04 33.85
N SER A 119 -4.29 -2.76 33.66
CA SER A 119 -3.82 -3.80 34.58
C SER A 119 -2.30 -3.79 34.69
N GLN A 120 -1.76 -4.50 35.68
CA GLN A 120 -0.32 -4.65 35.84
C GLN A 120 0.21 -5.70 34.86
N CYS A 121 1.18 -5.32 34.03
CA CYS A 121 1.81 -6.21 33.06
C CYS A 121 2.79 -7.16 33.77
N PRO A 122 2.72 -8.49 33.57
CA PRO A 122 3.65 -9.43 34.21
C PRO A 122 5.09 -9.38 33.64
N VAL A 123 5.29 -8.70 32.49
CA VAL A 123 6.61 -8.58 31.84
C VAL A 123 7.38 -7.36 32.34
N CYS A 124 6.78 -6.17 32.27
CA CYS A 124 7.44 -4.93 32.70
C CYS A 124 7.05 -4.46 34.11
N LEU A 125 6.06 -5.10 34.74
CA LEU A 125 5.52 -4.77 36.06
C LEU A 125 4.85 -3.38 36.16
N CYS A 126 4.72 -2.64 35.06
CA CYS A 126 3.99 -1.38 35.00
C CYS A 126 2.47 -1.58 34.91
N ARG A 127 1.69 -0.65 35.47
CA ARG A 127 0.25 -0.53 35.19
C ARG A 127 0.03 0.27 33.90
N ALA A 128 -0.61 -0.34 32.91
CA ALA A 128 -0.89 0.27 31.63
C ALA A 128 -2.12 -0.40 30.98
N GLU A 129 -2.57 0.13 29.84
CA GLU A 129 -3.56 -0.53 28.99
C GLU A 129 -3.07 -1.93 28.59
N VAL A 130 -3.94 -2.94 28.73
CA VAL A 130 -3.58 -4.35 28.49
C VAL A 130 -4.41 -5.01 27.40
N VAL A 131 -3.80 -5.96 26.70
CA VAL A 131 -4.43 -6.77 25.64
C VAL A 131 -4.28 -8.24 26.00
N ALA A 132 -5.22 -9.08 25.58
CA ALA A 132 -5.16 -10.52 25.81
C ALA A 132 -4.46 -11.21 24.64
N LEU A 133 -3.49 -12.08 24.92
CA LEU A 133 -2.91 -12.97 23.93
C LEU A 133 -3.89 -14.11 23.61
N THR A 134 -4.07 -14.43 22.34
CA THR A 134 -4.90 -15.58 21.92
C THR A 134 -4.00 -16.77 21.55
N PRO A 135 -4.42 -18.02 21.87
CA PRO A 135 -5.68 -18.41 22.50
C PRO A 135 -5.68 -18.37 24.04
N CYS A 136 -4.51 -18.30 24.68
CA CYS A 136 -4.36 -18.55 26.13
C CYS A 136 -5.05 -17.54 27.07
N GLY A 137 -5.40 -16.34 26.60
CA GLY A 137 -6.07 -15.30 27.38
C GLY A 137 -5.19 -14.47 28.31
N HIS A 138 -3.88 -14.75 28.42
CA HIS A 138 -2.99 -13.99 29.29
C HIS A 138 -2.81 -12.55 28.83
N VAL A 139 -2.83 -11.62 29.77
CA VAL A 139 -2.82 -10.18 29.49
C VAL A 139 -1.43 -9.58 29.62
N LEU A 140 -1.06 -8.73 28.65
CA LEU A 140 0.18 -7.95 28.64
C LEU A 140 -0.15 -6.50 28.33
N CYS A 141 0.71 -5.55 28.75
CA CYS A 141 0.54 -4.19 28.26
C CYS A 141 0.75 -4.12 26.75
N VAL A 142 0.08 -3.15 26.11
CA VAL A 142 0.17 -2.91 24.67
C VAL A 142 1.62 -2.90 24.18
N THR A 143 2.51 -2.19 24.89
CA THR A 143 3.94 -2.11 24.54
C THR A 143 4.63 -3.47 24.57
N CYS A 144 4.49 -4.24 25.66
CA CYS A 144 5.14 -5.55 25.80
C CYS A 144 4.56 -6.58 24.83
N SER A 145 3.27 -6.49 24.50
CA SER A 145 2.60 -7.41 23.58
C SER A 145 3.22 -7.42 22.19
N THR A 146 3.82 -6.30 21.74
CA THR A 146 4.46 -6.20 20.43
C THR A 146 5.64 -7.16 20.23
N ASN A 147 6.29 -7.59 21.32
CA ASN A 147 7.37 -8.58 21.28
C ASN A 147 6.87 -10.02 21.10
N PHE A 148 5.56 -10.27 21.25
CA PHE A 148 4.96 -11.60 21.21
C PHE A 148 4.00 -11.72 20.01
N HIS A 149 4.56 -11.63 18.81
CA HIS A 149 3.84 -11.78 17.54
C HIS A 149 3.34 -13.21 17.30
N ARG A 150 2.53 -13.41 16.26
CA ARG A 150 2.02 -14.75 15.89
C ARG A 150 3.19 -15.73 15.72
N GLY A 151 3.12 -16.88 16.39
CA GLY A 151 4.17 -17.89 16.42
C GLY A 151 5.17 -17.74 17.56
N ALA A 152 5.21 -16.58 18.24
CA ALA A 152 5.95 -16.42 19.48
C ALA A 152 5.29 -17.21 20.62
N THR A 153 5.99 -17.33 21.74
CA THR A 153 5.55 -18.08 22.92
C THR A 153 5.06 -17.13 24.00
N CYS A 154 3.89 -17.39 24.58
CA CYS A 154 3.34 -16.58 25.68
C CYS A 154 4.32 -16.55 26.86
N PRO A 155 4.67 -15.38 27.41
CA PRO A 155 5.64 -15.29 28.51
C PRO A 155 5.11 -15.84 29.85
N VAL A 156 3.79 -16.05 29.96
CA VAL A 156 3.15 -16.53 31.19
C VAL A 156 2.96 -18.05 31.18
N CYS A 157 2.34 -18.61 30.13
CA CYS A 157 2.00 -20.02 30.05
C CYS A 157 2.80 -20.83 29.03
N ARG A 158 3.60 -20.15 28.21
CA ARG A 158 4.38 -20.74 27.11
C ARG A 158 3.57 -21.40 25.98
N GLU A 159 2.28 -21.09 25.89
CA GLU A 159 1.47 -21.48 24.74
C GLU A 159 1.83 -20.64 23.49
N PRO A 160 1.80 -21.21 22.27
CA PRO A 160 1.99 -20.44 21.04
C PRO A 160 0.94 -19.35 20.87
N VAL A 161 1.39 -18.13 20.56
CA VAL A 161 0.52 -16.98 20.33
C VAL A 161 -0.01 -17.01 18.90
N ALA A 162 -1.33 -17.00 18.75
CA ALA A 162 -2.00 -16.89 17.46
C ALA A 162 -2.33 -15.43 17.08
N GLY A 163 -2.49 -14.57 18.08
CA GLY A 163 -2.82 -13.16 17.91
C GLY A 163 -3.04 -12.43 19.24
N MET A 164 -3.65 -11.26 19.15
CA MET A 164 -3.97 -10.40 20.29
C MET A 164 -5.42 -9.93 20.17
N GLN A 165 -6.11 -9.83 21.29
CA GLN A 165 -7.49 -9.36 21.40
C GLN A 165 -7.52 -8.13 22.30
N ASN A 166 -8.15 -7.06 21.79
CA ASN A 166 -8.45 -5.88 22.58
C ASN A 166 -9.46 -6.26 23.68
N LEU A 167 -9.15 -5.90 24.92
CA LEU A 167 -10.06 -6.09 26.05
C LEU A 167 -10.89 -4.84 26.23
N PHE A 168 -12.17 -4.96 25.85
CA PHE A 168 -13.19 -3.91 25.78
C PHE A 168 -12.85 -2.77 24.81
N SER A 169 -13.66 -2.65 23.76
CA SER A 169 -13.64 -1.63 22.72
C SER A 169 -15.06 -1.19 22.42
#